data_AF-A0A350YCB3-F1
#
_entry.id   AF-A0A350YCB3-F1
#
_cell.length_a   1.000
_cell.length_b   1.000
_cell.length_c   1.000
_cell.angle_alpha   90.00
_cell.angle_beta   90.00
_cell.angle_gamma   90.00
#
_symmetry.space_group_name_H-M   'P 1'
#
loop_
_entity.id
_entity.type
_entity.pdbx_description
1 polymer ?
#
loop_
_entity_poly.entity_id
_entity_poly.type
_entity_poly.pdbx_seq_one_letter_code
_entity_poly.pdbx_strand_id
1 'polypeptide(L)' 'TIGDAYMVVGGLPKPRSDHAEAIANMALDMQQEVERFSAIKGEILKIRIGINTGPVVAGVIGTKKFIYDLWG' A
#
# COMPACT_ATOMS: atom_id res chain seq x y z
N THR A 1 -6.05 6.91 4.17
CA THR A 1 -6.67 6.41 2.93
C THR A 1 -7.08 7.62 2.10
N ILE A 2 -6.94 7.53 0.79
CA ILE A 2 -7.33 8.61 -0.13
C ILE A 2 -8.54 8.09 -0.90
N GLY A 3 -9.74 8.33 -0.39
CA GLY A 3 -10.96 7.76 -0.95
C GLY A 3 -10.95 6.23 -0.90
N ASP A 4 -11.09 5.61 -2.08
CA ASP A 4 -11.03 4.16 -2.30
C ASP A 4 -9.60 3.61 -2.40
N ALA A 5 -8.58 4.49 -2.45
CA ALA A 5 -7.20 4.10 -2.56
C ALA A 5 -6.56 3.75 -1.20
N TYR A 6 -5.80 2.66 -1.23
CA TYR A 6 -4.92 2.21 -0.16
C TYR A 6 -3.48 2.20 -0.67
N MET A 7 -2.57 2.83 0.08
CA MET A 7 -1.15 2.94 -0.27
C MET A 7 -0.31 2.31 0.83
N VAL A 8 0.70 1.54 0.42
CA VAL A 8 1.68 0.89 1.29
C VAL A 8 3.08 1.11 0.76
N VAL A 9 4.07 1.04 1.65
CA VAL A 9 5.47 1.19 1.31
C VAL A 9 6.31 0.15 2.04
N GLY A 10 7.25 -0.44 1.33
CA GLY A 10 8.25 -1.36 1.88
C GLY A 10 9.56 -0.63 2.13
N GLY A 11 10.22 -0.92 3.26
CA GLY A 11 11.55 -0.38 3.57
C GLY A 11 11.55 0.99 4.26
N LEU A 12 10.40 1.47 4.75
CA LEU A 12 10.33 2.64 5.63
C LEU A 12 9.64 2.32 6.95
N PRO A 13 10.05 2.98 8.06
CA PRO A 13 11.22 3.87 8.16
C PRO A 13 12.55 3.09 8.22
N LYS A 14 12.51 1.77 8.39
CA LYS A 14 13.69 0.91 8.45
C LYS A 14 13.95 0.30 7.07
N PRO A 15 15.12 0.56 6.47
CA PRO A 15 15.51 -0.06 5.20
C PRO A 15 15.42 -1.57 5.27
N ARG A 16 14.97 -2.17 4.17
CA ARG A 16 14.80 -3.61 4.03
C ARG A 16 15.32 -4.01 2.66
N SER A 17 16.25 -4.95 2.57
CA SER A 17 16.90 -5.31 1.31
C SER A 17 15.96 -5.96 0.31
N ASP A 18 14.94 -6.67 0.80
CA ASP A 18 13.93 -7.37 0.01
C ASP A 18 12.64 -6.54 -0.13
N HIS A 19 12.67 -5.22 0.09
CA HIS A 19 11.47 -4.36 0.11
C HIS A 19 10.56 -4.55 -1.12
N ALA A 20 11.12 -4.70 -2.31
CA ALA A 20 10.38 -4.94 -3.53
C ALA A 20 9.64 -6.29 -3.51
N GLU A 21 10.32 -7.34 -3.04
CA GLU A 21 9.76 -8.69 -2.96
C GLU A 21 8.58 -8.77 -1.98
N ALA A 22 8.68 -8.20 -0.76
CA ALA A 22 7.52 -8.27 0.13
C ALA A 22 6.35 -7.40 -0.33
N ILE A 23 6.58 -6.29 -1.04
CA ILE A 23 5.48 -5.51 -1.60
C ILE A 23 4.80 -6.29 -2.75
N ALA A 24 5.58 -7.01 -3.56
CA ALA A 24 5.03 -7.92 -4.56
C ALA A 24 4.24 -9.07 -3.93
N ASN A 25 4.77 -9.71 -2.89
CA ASN A 25 4.07 -10.78 -2.16
C ASN A 25 2.79 -10.26 -1.50
N MET A 26 2.85 -9.09 -0.86
CA MET A 26 1.66 -8.45 -0.28
C MET A 26 0.60 -8.17 -1.36
N ALA A 27 1.01 -7.73 -2.57
CA ALA A 27 0.06 -7.51 -3.66
C ALA A 27 -0.65 -8.80 -4.09
N LEU A 28 0.07 -9.93 -4.17
CA LEU A 28 -0.51 -11.24 -4.47
C LEU A 28 -1.48 -11.70 -3.36
N ASP A 29 -1.11 -11.50 -2.10
CA ASP A 29 -1.97 -11.83 -0.96
C ASP A 29 -3.24 -10.97 -0.95
N MET A 30 -3.12 -9.68 -1.30
CA MET A 30 -4.27 -8.78 -1.43
C MET A 30 -5.24 -9.23 -2.53
N GLN A 31 -4.73 -9.72 -3.68
CA GLN A 31 -5.59 -10.24 -4.73
C GLN A 31 -6.39 -11.47 -4.25
N GLN A 32 -5.71 -12.42 -3.59
CA GLN A 32 -6.34 -13.61 -3.04
C GLN A 32 -7.40 -13.27 -1.98
N GLU A 33 -7.10 -12.33 -1.08
CA GLU A 33 -8.03 -11.96 -0.03
C GLU A 33 -9.23 -11.19 -0.58
N VAL A 34 -9.06 -10.37 -1.63
CA VAL A 34 -10.19 -9.72 -2.31
C VAL A 34 -11.11 -10.75 -2.96
N GLU A 35 -10.56 -11.77 -3.63
CA GLU A 35 -11.38 -12.85 -4.23
C GLU A 35 -12.15 -13.61 -3.15
N ARG A 36 -11.49 -13.95 -2.05
CA ARG A 36 -12.10 -14.62 -0.90
C ARG A 36 -13.20 -13.75 -0.27
N PHE A 37 -12.93 -12.47 -0.06
CA PHE A 37 -13.90 -11.53 0.50
C PHE A 37 -15.13 -11.42 -0.41
N SER A 38 -14.93 -11.33 -1.72
CA SER A 38 -16.01 -11.32 -2.70
C SER A 38 -16.86 -12.58 -2.66
N ALA A 39 -16.24 -13.75 -2.52
CA ALA A 39 -16.97 -15.01 -2.38
C ALA A 39 -17.82 -15.04 -1.10
N ILE A 40 -17.32 -14.50 0.01
CA ILE A 40 -18.04 -14.49 1.30
C ILE A 40 -19.18 -13.47 1.31
N LYS A 41 -18.97 -12.29 0.72
CA LYS A 41 -19.96 -11.20 0.73
C LYS A 41 -20.98 -11.29 -0.38
N GLY A 42 -20.73 -12.09 -1.42
CA GLY A 42 -21.59 -12.16 -2.61
C GLY A 42 -21.51 -10.91 -3.48
N GLU A 43 -20.48 -10.07 -3.28
CA GLU A 43 -20.26 -8.83 -4.02
C GLU A 43 -18.89 -8.87 -4.69
N ILE A 44 -18.83 -8.54 -5.98
CA ILE A 44 -17.57 -8.54 -6.73
C ILE A 44 -16.83 -7.23 -6.45
N LEU A 45 -15.72 -7.34 -5.73
CA LEU A 45 -14.77 -6.27 -5.50
C LEU A 45 -13.60 -6.45 -6.47
N LYS A 46 -13.30 -5.42 -7.24
CA LYS A 46 -12.15 -5.41 -8.16
C LYS A 46 -11.17 -4.35 -7.70
N ILE A 47 -9.91 -4.74 -7.57
CA ILE A 47 -8.82 -3.81 -7.23
C ILE A 47 -7.80 -3.75 -8.36
N ARG A 48 -7.10 -2.62 -8.46
CA ARG A 48 -5.93 -2.45 -9.32
C ARG A 48 -4.75 -2.15 -8.42
N ILE A 49 -3.63 -2.83 -8.67
CA ILE A 49 -2.40 -2.66 -7.88
C ILE A 49 -1.30 -2.16 -8.81
N GLY A 50 -0.70 -1.02 -8.46
CA GLY A 50 0.50 -0.50 -9.10
C GLY A 50 1.65 -0.53 -8.11
N ILE A 51 2.84 -0.91 -8.58
CA ILE A 51 4.07 -0.98 -7.76
C ILE A 51 5.16 -0.21 -8.48
N ASN A 52 5.89 0.60 -7.73
CA ASN A 52 7.09 1.30 -8.19
C ASN A 52 8.19 1.18 -7.12
N THR A 53 9.45 1.27 -7.55
CA THR A 53 10.62 1.30 -6.67
C THR A 53 11.44 2.55 -6.98
N GLY A 54 11.85 3.28 -5.95
CA GLY A 54 12.66 4.47 -6.13
C GLY A 54 12.91 5.19 -4.80
N PRO A 55 13.77 6.22 -4.81
CA PRO A 55 13.95 7.08 -3.67
C PRO A 55 12.66 7.86 -3.39
N VAL A 56 12.34 8.06 -2.11
CA VAL A 56 11.22 8.88 -1.65
C VAL A 56 11.65 9.70 -0.45
N VAL A 57 11.04 10.87 -0.28
CA VAL A 57 11.11 11.69 0.92
C VAL A 57 9.87 11.42 1.75
N ALA A 58 10.05 11.15 3.03
CA ALA A 58 8.95 10.90 3.95
C ALA A 58 9.07 11.80 5.18
N GLY A 59 7.95 12.34 5.65
CA GLY A 59 7.95 13.30 6.75
C GLY A 59 6.56 13.57 7.31
N VAL A 60 6.51 14.29 8.43
CA VAL A 60 5.26 14.70 9.04
C VAL A 60 4.90 16.10 8.55
N ILE A 61 3.71 16.26 7.96
CA ILE A 61 3.20 17.54 7.50
C ILE A 61 1.97 18.00 8.29
N GLY A 62 1.77 19.32 8.29
CA GLY A 62 0.62 20.00 8.90
C GLY A 62 0.94 20.62 10.26
N THR A 63 0.29 21.74 10.57
CA THR A 63 0.43 22.44 11.85
C THR A 63 -0.74 22.20 12.80
N LYS A 64 -1.88 21.75 12.26
CA LYS A 64 -3.11 21.41 13.02
C LYS A 64 -3.44 19.92 13.01
N LYS A 65 -3.08 19.23 11.92
CA LYS A 65 -3.26 17.78 11.75
C LYS A 65 -1.97 17.22 11.17
N PHE A 66 -1.25 16.46 11.98
CA PHE A 66 0.01 15.85 11.61
C PHE A 66 -0.24 14.55 10.84
N ILE A 67 0.30 14.43 9.63
CA ILE A 67 0.18 13.24 8.79
C ILE A 67 1.59 12.86 8.32
N TYR A 68 1.96 11.60 8.50
CA TYR A 68 3.15 11.03 7.88
C TYR A 68 2.84 10.75 6.42
N ASP A 69 3.54 11.44 5.52
CA ASP A 69 3.26 11.43 4.10
C ASP A 69 4.56 11.29 3.29
N LEU A 70 4.43 10.87 2.03
CA LEU A 70 5.53 10.50 1.15
C LEU A 70 5.47 11.27 -0.18
N TRP A 71 6.62 11.75 -0.65
CA TRP A 71 6.79 12.47 -1.92
C TRP A 71 8.01 11.97 -2.68
N GLY A 72 7.95 11.96 -4.01
CA GLY A 72 9.05 11.53 -4.89
C GLY A 72 8.61 10.54 -5.96
#